data_AF-A0A101WCN5-F1
#
_entry.id   AF-A0A101WCN5-F1
#
_cell.length_a   1.000
_cell.length_b   1.000
_cell.length_c   1.000
_cell.angle_alpha   90.00
_cell.angle_beta   90.00
_cell.angle_gamma   90.00
#
_symmetry.space_group_name_H-M   'P 1'
#
loop_
_entity.id
_entity.type
_entity.pdbx_description
1 polymer ?
#
loop_
_entity_poly.entity_id
_entity_poly.type
_entity_poly.pdbx_seq_one_letter_code
_entity_poly.pdbx_strand_id
1 'polypeptide(L)'
;MVFPLCGNFLYVEPIYMQSDKDVSIPEIKRVILAYQEKLVMAENLGQALVEIFGIRTATYYSGPRYSTNHSNITGHSNIEYD
;
A
#
# COMPACT_ATOMS: atom_id res chain seq x y z
N MET A 1 9.39 -1.83 18.88
CA MET A 1 8.19 -1.04 19.28
C MET A 1 6.98 -1.96 19.43
N VAL A 2 6.08 -1.73 20.39
CA VAL A 2 4.93 -2.62 20.65
C VAL A 2 3.64 -1.82 20.75
N PHE A 3 2.57 -2.33 20.15
CA PHE A 3 1.24 -1.73 20.17
C PHE A 3 0.16 -2.75 20.53
N PRO A 4 -0.84 -2.40 21.35
CA PRO A 4 -2.02 -3.24 21.54
C PRO A 4 -2.94 -3.16 20.30
N LEU A 5 -3.43 -4.31 19.83
CA LEU A 5 -4.33 -4.42 18.69
C LEU A 5 -5.21 -5.66 18.83
N CYS A 6 -6.54 -5.49 18.73
CA CYS A 6 -7.53 -6.58 18.75
C CYS A 6 -7.28 -7.65 19.84
N GLY A 7 -6.99 -7.22 21.07
CA GLY A 7 -6.74 -8.12 22.21
C GLY A 7 -5.37 -8.81 22.23
N ASN A 8 -4.49 -8.49 21.29
CA ASN A 8 -3.13 -9.00 21.18
C ASN A 8 -2.11 -7.86 21.07
N PHE A 9 -0.83 -8.21 20.98
CA PHE A 9 0.25 -7.25 20.74
C PHE A 9 0.78 -7.35 19.31
N LEU A 10 0.98 -6.19 18.69
CA LEU A 10 1.69 -6.00 17.44
C LEU A 10 3.11 -5.53 17.75
N TYR A 11 4.11 -6.34 17.37
CA TYR A 11 5.52 -6.02 17.57
C TYR A 11 6.15 -5.56 16.26
N VAL A 12 6.83 -4.41 16.27
CA VAL A 12 7.46 -3.77 15.10
C VAL A 12 8.92 -3.47 15.42
N GLU A 13 9.87 -4.02 14.65
CA GLU A 13 11.30 -3.69 14.78
C GLU A 13 11.91 -3.27 13.44
N PRO A 14 12.42 -2.02 13.32
CA PRO A 14 13.16 -1.60 12.14
C PRO A 14 14.60 -2.16 12.17
N ILE A 15 15.09 -2.63 11.02
CA ILE A 15 16.49 -3.01 10.84
C ILE A 15 17.11 -2.15 9.74
N TYR A 16 18.34 -1.68 9.97
CA TYR A 16 19.10 -0.84 9.06
C TYR A 16 20.29 -1.62 8.53
N MET A 17 20.41 -1.75 7.22
CA MET A 17 21.61 -2.30 6.59
C MET A 17 22.63 -1.20 6.33
N GLN A 18 23.86 -1.43 6.80
CA GLN A 18 25.02 -0.61 6.48
C GLN A 18 25.65 -1.11 5.18
N SER A 19 26.25 -0.19 4.42
CA SER A 19 27.02 -0.48 3.21
C SER A 19 28.52 -0.43 3.57
N ASP A 20 29.36 -1.27 2.96
CA ASP A 20 30.80 -1.42 3.29
C ASP A 20 31.68 -0.20 2.96
N LYS A 21 31.09 0.96 2.64
CA LYS A 21 31.81 2.17 2.24
C LYS A 21 31.94 3.14 3.43
N ASP A 22 33.13 3.71 3.59
CA ASP A 22 33.63 4.48 4.76
C ASP A 22 32.81 5.71 5.22
N VAL A 23 31.67 6.00 4.59
CA VAL A 23 30.66 6.98 5.03
C VAL A 23 29.28 6.33 4.89
N SER A 24 28.92 5.40 5.79
CA SER A 24 27.72 4.58 5.61
C SER A 24 26.46 5.30 6.10
N ILE A 25 25.77 6.01 5.21
CA ILE A 25 24.33 6.24 5.40
C ILE A 25 23.64 4.87 5.22
N PRO A 26 22.75 4.45 6.13
CA PRO A 26 22.04 3.19 5.95
C PRO A 26 21.28 3.18 4.62
N GLU A 27 21.64 2.27 3.72
CA GLU A 27 21.04 2.24 2.37
C GLU A 27 19.62 1.68 2.40
N ILE A 28 19.35 0.70 3.28
CA ILE A 28 18.06 0.01 3.29
C ILE A 28 17.56 -0.14 4.73
N LYS A 29 16.29 0.24 4.91
CA LYS A 29 15.50 -0.08 6.11
C LYS A 29 14.59 -1.26 5.78
N ARG A 30 14.60 -2.30 6.61
CA ARG A 30 13.55 -3.32 6.61
C ARG A 30 12.80 -3.26 7.94
N VAL A 31 11.65 -3.89 8.00
CA VAL A 31 10.82 -3.97 9.19
C VAL A 31 10.47 -5.43 9.45
N ILE A 32 10.76 -5.89 10.66
CA ILE A 32 10.23 -7.15 11.20
C ILE A 32 8.93 -6.81 11.92
N LEU A 33 7.86 -7.52 11.56
CA LEU A 33 6.54 -7.36 12.18
C LEU A 33 6.05 -8.72 12.70
N ALA A 34 5.58 -8.75 13.94
CA ALA A 34 4.97 -9.94 14.52
C ALA A 34 3.58 -9.64 15.07
N TYR A 35 2.63 -10.53 14.79
CA TYR A 35 1.26 -10.48 15.32
C TYR A 35 0.71 -11.90 15.47
N GLN A 36 0.35 -12.27 16.70
CA GLN A 36 -0.02 -13.65 17.06
C GLN A 36 1.08 -14.65 16.62
N GLU A 37 0.76 -15.59 15.73
CA GLU A 37 1.69 -16.61 15.22
C GLU A 37 2.36 -16.20 13.90
N LYS A 38 2.11 -14.98 13.41
CA LYS A 38 2.67 -14.49 12.15
C LYS A 38 3.91 -13.63 12.40
N LEU A 39 4.98 -13.92 11.68
CA LEU A 39 6.22 -13.13 11.63
C LEU A 39 6.54 -12.82 10.17
N VAL A 40 6.71 -11.56 9.84
CA VAL A 40 7.08 -11.12 8.48
C VAL A 40 8.26 -10.16 8.52
N MET A 41 9.05 -10.17 7.46
CA MET A 41 10.10 -9.17 7.22
C MET A 41 9.81 -8.51 5.88
N ALA A 42 9.57 -7.20 5.88
CA ALA A 42 9.25 -6.45 4.67
C ALA A 42 10.09 -5.19 4.56
N GLU A 43 10.11 -4.57 3.37
CA GLU A 43 10.86 -3.34 3.10
C GLU A 43 10.35 -2.14 3.92
N ASN A 44 9.07 -2.14 4.29
CA ASN A 44 8.49 -1.08 5.11
C ASN A 44 7.29 -1.60 5.89
N LEU A 45 6.83 -0.80 6.86
CA LEU A 45 5.70 -1.15 7.72
C LEU A 45 4.41 -1.40 6.92
N GLY A 46 4.16 -0.63 5.86
CA GLY A 46 2.98 -0.80 5.02
C GLY A 46 2.92 -2.18 4.36
N GLN A 47 4.02 -2.62 3.76
CA GLN A 47 4.13 -3.96 3.18
C GLN A 47 3.97 -5.06 4.23
N ALA A 48 4.63 -4.92 5.40
CA ALA A 48 4.48 -5.88 6.49
C ALA A 48 3.02 -6.00 6.99
N LEU A 49 2.30 -4.88 7.07
CA LEU A 49 0.88 -4.87 7.45
C LEU A 49 0.01 -5.56 6.39
N VAL A 50 0.26 -5.32 5.11
CA VAL A 50 -0.43 -6.00 4.01
C VAL A 50 -0.20 -7.51 4.08
N GLU A 51 1.03 -7.96 4.33
CA GLU A 51 1.35 -9.38 4.45
C GLU A 51 0.71 -10.05 5.68
N ILE A 52 0.75 -9.41 6.86
CA ILE A 52 0.15 -9.98 8.08
C ILE A 52 -1.39 -10.04 8.01
N PHE A 53 -2.03 -8.97 7.53
CA PHE A 53 -3.48 -8.82 7.59
C PHE A 53 -4.18 -9.15 6.26
N GLY A 54 -3.43 -9.36 5.18
CA GLY A 54 -4.00 -9.63 3.85
C GLY A 54 -4.79 -8.45 3.29
N ILE A 55 -4.48 -7.22 3.71
CA ILE A 55 -5.19 -6.02 3.26
C ILE A 55 -4.88 -5.83 1.77
N ARG A 56 -5.84 -6.17 0.93
CA ARG A 56 -5.82 -5.75 -0.47
C ARG A 56 -6.04 -4.24 -0.46
N THR A 57 -5.05 -3.47 -0.91
CA THR A 57 -5.24 -2.04 -1.18
C THR A 57 -6.48 -1.95 -2.07
N ALA A 58 -7.53 -1.28 -1.59
CA ALA A 58 -8.75 -1.14 -2.36
C ALA A 58 -8.37 -0.49 -3.69
N THR A 59 -8.42 -1.28 -4.78
CA THR A 59 -8.49 -0.70 -6.11
C THR A 59 -9.76 0.14 -6.06
N TYR A 60 -9.64 1.46 -6.19
CA TYR A 60 -10.81 2.33 -6.30
C TYR A 60 -11.76 1.69 -7.31
N TYR A 61 -12.98 1.37 -6.88
CA TYR A 61 -14.02 0.81 -7.74
C TYR A 61 -14.34 1.87 -8.80
N SER A 62 -13.61 1.88 -9.91
CA SER A 62 -14.08 2.49 -11.15
C SER A 62 -15.23 1.61 -11.62
N GLY A 63 -16.46 2.11 -11.47
CA GLY A 63 -17.71 1.44 -11.83
C GLY A 63 -17.79 1.01 -13.30
N PRO A 64 -18.95 0.51 -13.76
CA PRO A 64 -19.11 -0.09 -15.08
C PRO A 64 -18.46 0.75 -16.17
N ARG A 65 -17.49 0.14 -16.88
CA ARG A 65 -16.73 0.79 -17.94
C ARG A 65 -17.67 1.15 -19.08
N TYR A 66 -18.08 2.41 -19.15
CA TYR A 66 -18.56 2.97 -20.41
C TYR A 66 -17.36 3.09 -21.34
N SER A 67 -17.28 2.19 -22.31
CA SER A 67 -16.37 2.29 -23.44
C SER A 67 -16.89 3.37 -24.39
N THR A 68 -16.59 4.64 -24.11
CA THR A 68 -16.79 5.70 -25.11
C THR A 68 -15.64 5.64 -26.11
N ASN A 69 -15.91 5.05 -27.28
CA ASN A 69 -15.05 5.16 -28.45
C ASN A 69 -14.84 6.65 -28.76
N HIS A 70 -13.64 7.17 -28.53
CA HIS A 70 -13.26 8.51 -28.96
C HIS A 70 -12.92 8.46 -30.45
N SER A 71 -13.96 8.44 -31.28
CA SER A 71 -13.87 8.94 -32.64
C SER A 71 -15.25 9.43 -33.06
N ASN A 72 -15.33 10.76 -33.25
CA ASN A 72 -16.37 11.50 -33.96
C ASN A 72 -17.43 12.17 -33.08
N ILE A 73 -17.12 13.38 -32.61
CA ILE A 73 -18.11 14.41 -32.28
C ILE A 73 -17.68 15.74 -32.89
N THR A 74 -17.79 15.81 -34.22
CA THR A 74 -18.09 17.05 -34.91
C THR A 74 -19.58 17.02 -35.18
N GLY A 75 -20.37 17.84 -34.49
CA GLY A 75 -21.74 18.11 -34.90
C GLY A 75 -22.74 18.36 -33.79
N HIS A 76 -23.04 19.65 -33.62
CA HIS A 76 -24.33 20.25 -33.24
C HIS A 76 -24.89 20.03 -31.83
N SER A 77 -25.18 21.17 -31.22
CA SER A 77 -25.62 21.41 -29.85
C SER A 77 -27.14 21.26 -29.63
N ASN A 78 -27.51 21.24 -28.34
CA ASN A 78 -28.76 21.68 -27.70
C ASN A 78 -29.64 20.54 -27.15
N ILE A 79 -29.67 20.42 -25.82
CA ILE A 79 -30.84 19.93 -25.11
C ILE A 79 -31.28 21.06 -24.17
N GLU A 80 -32.38 21.68 -24.55
CA GLU A 80 -33.26 22.53 -23.76
C GLU A 80 -33.96 21.64 -22.72
N TYR A 81 -34.01 22.10 -21.45
CA TYR A 81 -34.75 21.40 -20.39
C TYR A 81 -36.12 22.10 -20.24
N ASP A 82 -37.21 21.34 -20.38
CA ASP A 82 -38.57 21.73 -19.96
C ASP A 82 -38.65 21.93 -18.44
#